data_AF-A3J810-F1
#
_entry.id   AF-A3J810-F1
#
_cell.length_a   1.000
_cell.length_b   1.000
_cell.length_c   1.000
_cell.angle_alpha   90.00
_cell.angle_beta   90.00
_cell.angle_gamma   90.00
#
_symmetry.space_group_name_H-M   'P 1'
#
loop_
_entity.id
_entity.type
_entity.pdbx_description
1 polymer ?
#
loop_
_entity_poly.entity_id
_entity_poly.type
_entity_poly.pdbx_seq_one_letter_code
_entity_poly.pdbx_strand_id
1 'polypeptide(L)'
;MLKSFEASPGKQRVFCSECGSPIYSKKDALPGVLRIRVGLINEPLSSKPVAHCYTGSKANWWPINDDLTQFEAAYVPRNSKT
;
A
#
# COMPACT_ATOMS: atom_id res chain seq x y z
N MET A 1 -20.76 -4.57 5.83
CA MET A 1 -19.92 -5.67 6.39
C MET A 1 -18.56 -5.72 5.66
N LEU A 2 -17.53 -6.42 6.16
CA LEU A 2 -16.23 -6.57 5.47
C LEU A 2 -16.11 -7.93 4.75
N LYS A 3 -15.47 -7.95 3.56
CA LYS A 3 -15.08 -9.17 2.84
C LYS A 3 -13.59 -9.17 2.54
N SER A 4 -12.99 -10.35 2.39
CA SER A 4 -11.59 -10.53 2.04
C SER A 4 -11.40 -11.38 0.79
N PHE A 5 -10.39 -11.05 -0.02
CA PHE A 5 -9.98 -11.82 -1.18
C PHE A 5 -8.46 -11.99 -1.24
N GLU A 6 -8.03 -13.16 -1.68
CA GLU A 6 -6.65 -13.58 -1.73
C GLU A 6 -6.30 -14.07 -3.13
N ALA A 7 -5.76 -13.17 -3.96
CA ALA A 7 -5.34 -13.51 -5.32
C ALA A 7 -4.08 -14.40 -5.36
N SER A 8 -3.27 -14.33 -4.31
CA SER A 8 -2.04 -15.11 -4.17
C SER A 8 -1.88 -15.46 -2.69
N PRO A 9 -1.39 -16.67 -2.37
CA PRO A 9 -1.21 -17.11 -1.00
C PRO A 9 -0.41 -16.09 -0.15
N GLY A 10 -0.87 -15.86 1.08
CA GLY A 10 -0.24 -14.99 2.07
C GLY A 10 -0.56 -13.50 1.94
N LYS A 11 -1.48 -13.07 1.06
CA LYS A 11 -1.87 -11.65 0.91
C LYS A 11 -3.37 -11.47 0.81
N GLN A 12 -3.97 -11.10 1.94
CA GLN A 12 -5.39 -10.79 2.02
C GLN A 12 -5.66 -9.30 1.71
N ARG A 13 -6.60 -9.05 0.80
CA ARG A 13 -7.15 -7.73 0.49
C ARG A 13 -8.54 -7.64 1.12
N VAL A 14 -8.76 -6.69 2.02
CA VAL A 14 -10.02 -6.52 2.74
C VAL A 14 -10.73 -5.26 2.25
N PHE A 15 -12.02 -5.38 1.95
CA PHE A 15 -12.82 -4.34 1.31
C PHE A 15 -14.26 -4.33 1.83
N CYS A 16 -14.95 -3.22 1.61
CA CYS A 16 -16.37 -3.09 1.96
C CYS A 16 -17.21 -4.04 1.09
N SER A 17 -18.05 -4.85 1.72
CA SER A 17 -18.89 -5.83 1.01
C SER A 17 -19.99 -5.21 0.17
N GLU A 18 -20.29 -3.93 0.38
CA GLU A 18 -21.42 -3.21 -0.24
C GLU A 18 -20.95 -2.39 -1.44
N CYS A 19 -19.93 -1.54 -1.28
CA CYS A 19 -19.43 -0.67 -2.35
C CYS A 19 -18.14 -1.17 -3.02
N GLY A 20 -17.49 -2.20 -2.49
CA GLY A 20 -16.23 -2.72 -3.03
C GLY A 20 -14.98 -1.90 -2.72
N SER A 21 -15.09 -0.77 -2.01
CA SER A 21 -13.93 0.08 -1.69
C SER A 21 -12.87 -0.68 -0.88
N PRO A 22 -11.58 -0.62 -1.27
CA PRO A 22 -10.50 -1.28 -0.55
C PRO A 22 -10.25 -0.56 0.77
N ILE A 23 -10.15 -1.31 1.88
CA ILE A 23 -9.96 -0.73 3.23
C ILE A 23 -8.54 -0.95 3.70
N TYR A 24 -8.10 -2.20 3.76
CA TYR A 24 -6.72 -2.52 4.10
C TYR A 24 -6.24 -3.80 3.42
N SER A 25 -4.96 -4.07 3.54
CA SER A 25 -4.39 -5.38 3.26
C SER A 25 -3.47 -5.83 4.38
N LYS A 26 -3.35 -7.14 4.55
CA LYS A 26 -2.42 -7.78 5.49
C LYS A 26 -1.67 -8.90 4.78
N LYS A 27 -0.51 -9.23 5.32
CA LYS A 27 0.32 -10.34 4.82
C LYS A 27 0.62 -11.28 5.96
N ASP A 28 0.56 -12.58 5.70
CA ASP A 28 0.86 -13.59 6.74
C ASP A 28 2.33 -13.52 7.16
N ALA A 29 3.22 -13.14 6.24
CA ALA A 29 4.64 -12.90 6.51
C ALA A 29 4.93 -11.67 7.40
N LEU A 30 3.92 -10.82 7.68
CA LEU A 30 4.04 -9.63 8.54
C LEU A 30 2.86 -9.57 9.52
N PRO A 31 2.77 -10.52 10.47
CA PRO A 31 1.68 -10.55 11.44
C PRO A 31 1.66 -9.26 12.27
N GLY A 32 0.46 -8.78 12.59
CA GLY A 32 0.27 -7.52 13.33
C GLY A 32 0.38 -6.24 12.48
N VAL A 33 0.80 -6.32 11.21
CA VAL A 33 0.93 -5.15 10.33
C VAL A 33 -0.25 -5.04 9.35
N LEU A 34 -0.97 -3.92 9.40
CA LEU A 34 -2.01 -3.57 8.45
C LEU A 34 -1.55 -2.44 7.51
N ARG A 35 -1.82 -2.57 6.21
CA ARG A 35 -1.67 -1.49 5.22
C ARG A 35 -3.03 -0.86 4.91
N ILE A 36 -3.30 0.28 5.53
CA ILE A 36 -4.57 1.01 5.41
C ILE A 36 -4.56 1.89 4.16
N ARG A 37 -5.71 2.04 3.48
CA ARG A 37 -5.87 3.02 2.40
C ARG A 37 -6.07 4.41 2.99
N VAL A 38 -5.12 5.29 2.73
CA VAL A 38 -5.07 6.62 3.33
C VAL A 38 -6.28 7.49 2.97
N GLY A 39 -6.85 7.34 1.77
CA GLY A 39 -8.01 8.10 1.31
C GLY A 39 -9.33 7.80 2.03
N LEU A 40 -9.32 6.93 3.05
CA LEU A 40 -10.46 6.64 3.91
C LEU A 40 -10.46 7.45 5.21
N ILE A 41 -9.36 8.15 5.50
CA ILE A 41 -9.20 8.93 6.72
C ILE A 41 -9.62 10.36 6.40
N ASN A 42 -10.59 10.88 7.14
CA ASN A 42 -11.13 12.22 6.92
C ASN A 42 -10.37 13.28 7.74
N GLU A 43 -9.75 12.85 8.84
CA GLU A 43 -9.00 13.69 9.74
C GLU A 43 -7.64 14.09 9.12
N PRO A 44 -7.08 15.25 9.51
CA PRO A 44 -5.74 15.64 9.11
C PRO A 44 -4.70 14.57 9.46
N LEU A 45 -3.88 14.21 8.49
CA LEU A 45 -2.78 13.27 8.66
C LEU A 45 -1.48 14.02 8.92
N SER A 46 -0.78 13.63 9.98
CA SER A 46 0.60 14.08 10.23
C SER A 46 1.61 13.38 9.33
N SER A 47 1.26 12.19 8.82
CA SER A 47 2.10 11.38 7.93
C SER A 47 2.11 11.94 6.50
N LYS A 48 3.29 11.91 5.87
CA LYS A 48 3.48 12.29 4.46
C LYS A 48 4.03 11.11 3.65
N PRO A 49 3.82 11.07 2.32
CA PRO A 49 4.53 10.15 1.46
C PRO A 49 6.05 10.29 1.65
N VAL A 50 6.76 9.17 1.66
CA VAL A 50 8.23 9.13 1.81
C VAL A 50 8.94 8.54 0.60
N ALA A 51 8.18 7.87 -0.28
CA ALA A 51 8.69 7.23 -1.48
C ALA A 51 7.55 6.87 -2.45
N HIS A 52 7.90 6.69 -3.72
CA HIS A 52 7.06 6.09 -4.75
C HIS A 52 7.53 4.65 -5.00
N CYS A 53 6.61 3.70 -5.00
CA CYS A 53 6.90 2.28 -5.30
C CYS A 53 6.25 1.87 -6.61
N TYR A 54 6.84 0.87 -7.28
CA TYR A 54 6.41 0.39 -8.59
C TYR A 54 6.46 1.44 -9.70
N THR A 55 7.43 2.36 -9.66
CA THR A 55 7.60 3.40 -10.69
C THR A 55 7.93 2.83 -12.06
N GLY A 56 8.53 1.63 -12.14
CA GLY A 56 8.79 0.93 -13.39
C GLY A 56 7.55 0.41 -14.09
N SER A 57 6.41 0.39 -13.39
CA SER A 57 5.10 0.07 -13.95
C SER A 57 4.17 1.29 -13.98
N LYS A 58 4.70 2.51 -13.77
CA LYS A 58 3.88 3.72 -13.81
C LYS A 58 3.35 3.96 -15.22
N ALA A 59 2.18 4.56 -15.31
CA ALA A 59 1.69 5.05 -16.59
C ALA A 59 2.68 6.06 -17.18
N ASN A 60 3.03 5.90 -18.47
CA ASN A 60 4.00 6.76 -19.14
C ASN A 60 3.59 8.24 -19.16
N TRP A 61 2.29 8.53 -19.13
CA TRP A 61 1.72 9.88 -19.09
C TRP A 61 1.61 10.50 -17.70
N TRP A 62 1.90 9.77 -16.62
CA TRP A 62 1.82 10.31 -15.25
C TRP A 62 3.20 10.75 -14.75
N PRO A 63 3.45 12.07 -14.59
CA PRO A 63 4.69 12.56 -14.02
C PRO A 63 4.69 12.43 -12.49
N ILE A 64 5.87 12.17 -11.91
CA ILE A 64 6.12 12.28 -10.47
C ILE A 64 6.93 13.57 -10.31
N ASN A 65 6.33 14.57 -9.65
CA ASN A 65 6.83 15.95 -9.62
C ASN A 65 7.50 16.34 -8.28
N ASP A 66 7.77 15.37 -7.42
CA ASP A 66 8.49 15.57 -6.17
C ASP A 66 9.84 14.84 -6.19
N ASP A 67 10.68 15.14 -5.20
CA ASP A 67 12.03 14.56 -5.08
C ASP A 67 12.07 13.32 -4.17
N LEU A 68 10.93 12.69 -3.89
CA LEU A 68 10.89 11.50 -3.04
C LEU A 68 11.56 10.32 -3.72
N THR A 69 12.13 9.41 -2.91
CA THR A 69 12.78 8.20 -3.43
C THR A 69 11.83 7.38 -4.30
N GLN A 70 12.29 6.99 -5.49
CA GLN A 70 11.50 6.21 -6.44
C GLN A 70 12.06 4.79 -6.54
N PHE A 71 11.19 3.80 -6.39
CA PHE A 71 11.51 2.38 -6.50
C PHE A 71 10.76 1.77 -7.66
N GLU A 72 11.50 1.15 -8.58
CA GLU A 72 10.92 0.49 -9.77
C GLU A 72 9.94 -0.64 -9.42
N ALA A 73 10.08 -1.23 -8.22
CA ALA A 73 9.24 -2.30 -7.69
C ALA A 73 8.82 -2.02 -6.23
N ALA A 74 8.41 -3.06 -5.50
CA ALA A 74 8.08 -2.95 -4.08
C ALA A 74 9.28 -2.44 -3.27
N TYR A 75 9.02 -1.54 -2.31
CA TYR A 75 10.00 -1.21 -1.27
C TYR A 75 10.41 -2.49 -0.52
N VAL A 76 11.70 -2.79 -0.58
CA VAL A 76 12.35 -3.81 0.26
C VAL A 76 12.88 -3.06 1.49
N PRO A 77 12.35 -3.31 2.69
CA PRO A 77 12.92 -2.73 3.90
C PRO A 77 14.40 -3.07 3.97
N ARG A 78 15.23 -2.07 4.31
CA ARG A 78 16.64 -2.32 4.59
C ARG A 78 16.67 -3.34 5.74
N ASN A 79 17.27 -4.52 5.53
CA ASN A 79 17.46 -5.47 6.61
C ASN A 79 18.19 -4.73 7.73
N SER A 80 17.57 -4.62 8.90
CA SER A 80 18.23 -4.15 10.13
C SER A 80 19.14 -5.27 10.64
N LYS A 81 20.17 -5.58 9.86
CA LYS A 81 21.34 -6.35 10.28
C LYS A 81 22.58 -5.54 9.92
N THR A 82 22.69 -4.36 10.50
CA THR A 82 23.95 -3.77 10.98
C THR A 82 23.60 -2.81 12.12
#